data_AF-A0A957WV23-F1
#
_entry.id   AF-A0A957WV23-F1
#
_cell.length_a   1.000
_cell.length_b   1.000
_cell.length_c   1.000
_cell.angle_alpha   90.00
_cell.angle_beta   90.00
_cell.angle_gamma   90.00
#
_symmetry.space_group_name_H-M   'P 1'
#
loop_
_entity.id
_entity.type
_entity.pdbx_description
1 polymer ?
#
loop_
_entity_poly.entity_id
_entity_poly.type
_entity_poly.pdbx_seq_one_letter_code
_entity_poly.pdbx_strand_id
1 'polypeptide(L)'
;MSLLNKLKKLGMDTVTSYNESIPARSAAALAYRAVFSLAPLLLIATMVLGIFVGQAAAQEQINSALENVLTEESASMVEDSVQTIFSQTGGAITFTSLIGLAFLAYGASALFKELKIALHSVWGLPPIPKKGLM
;
A
#
# COMPACT_ATOMS: atom_id res chain seq x y z
N MET A 1 33.25 6.85 36.89
CA MET A 1 33.10 7.66 35.65
C MET A 1 32.94 6.83 34.35
N SER A 2 32.87 5.47 34.36
CA SER A 2 32.85 4.68 33.10
C SER A 2 31.46 4.26 32.61
N LEU A 3 30.45 4.22 33.48
CA LEU A 3 29.08 3.80 33.13
C LEU A 3 28.34 4.83 32.27
N LEU A 4 28.51 6.12 32.57
CA LEU A 4 27.90 7.21 31.80
C LEU A 4 28.39 7.23 30.34
N ASN A 5 29.67 6.99 30.12
CA ASN A 5 30.24 6.92 28.77
C ASN A 5 29.81 5.65 28.03
N LYS A 6 29.63 4.52 28.73
CA LYS A 6 29.08 3.30 28.13
C LYS A 6 27.61 3.46 27.75
N LEU A 7 26.79 4.09 28.59
CA LEU A 7 25.39 4.36 28.27
C LEU A 7 25.24 5.34 27.11
N LYS A 8 26.05 6.41 27.10
CA LYS A 8 26.09 7.35 25.97
C LYS A 8 26.51 6.65 24.67
N LYS A 9 27.53 5.78 24.75
CA LYS A 9 28.00 5.01 23.60
C LYS A 9 26.93 4.03 23.11
N LEU A 10 26.27 3.29 24.02
CA LEU A 10 25.20 2.36 23.67
C LEU A 10 24.00 3.08 23.02
N GLY A 11 23.61 4.25 23.55
CA GLY A 11 22.55 5.07 22.95
C GLY A 11 22.94 5.57 21.56
N MET A 12 24.18 6.02 21.39
CA MET A 12 24.67 6.50 20.10
C MET A 12 24.81 5.36 19.08
N ASP A 13 25.33 4.20 19.49
CA ASP A 13 25.44 3.01 18.65
C ASP A 13 24.05 2.48 18.25
N THR A 14 23.05 2.57 19.14
CA THR A 14 21.65 2.19 18.83
C THR A 14 21.02 3.14 17.81
N VAL A 15 21.21 4.46 17.97
CA VAL A 15 20.67 5.46 17.03
C VAL A 15 21.34 5.36 15.67
N THR A 16 22.67 5.18 15.63
CA THR A 16 23.42 5.00 14.37
C THR A 16 23.02 3.69 13.70
N SER A 17 22.95 2.59 14.45
CA SER A 17 22.51 1.30 13.91
C SER A 17 21.06 1.31 13.44
N TYR A 18 20.17 2.07 14.09
CA TYR A 18 18.78 2.26 13.65
C TYR A 18 18.68 3.07 12.36
N ASN A 19 19.52 4.10 12.18
CA ASN A 19 19.58 4.91 10.96
C ASN A 19 20.30 4.21 9.79
N GLU A 20 21.29 3.36 10.08
CA GLU A 20 21.98 2.52 9.08
C GLU A 20 21.14 1.32 8.66
N SER A 21 20.41 0.73 9.60
CA SER A 21 19.26 -0.10 9.23
C SER A 21 18.28 0.80 8.50
N ILE A 22 17.60 0.30 7.47
CA ILE A 22 16.77 1.11 6.57
C ILE A 22 15.29 1.22 7.05
N PRO A 23 14.86 0.86 8.29
CA PRO A 23 13.47 0.50 8.55
C PRO A 23 12.50 1.67 8.37
N ALA A 24 12.88 2.91 8.72
CA ALA A 24 12.00 4.06 8.61
C ALA A 24 11.71 4.45 7.15
N ARG A 25 12.72 4.43 6.28
CA ARG A 25 12.55 4.78 4.85
C ARG A 25 11.76 3.69 4.12
N SER A 26 12.03 2.41 4.41
CA SER A 26 11.26 1.31 3.84
C SER A 26 9.82 1.24 4.38
N ALA A 27 9.59 1.56 5.66
CA ALA A 27 8.25 1.65 6.23
C ALA A 27 7.44 2.81 5.62
N ALA A 28 8.07 3.97 5.42
CA ALA A 28 7.43 5.11 4.75
C ALA A 28 7.08 4.79 3.29
N ALA A 29 8.02 4.18 2.54
CA ALA A 29 7.76 3.76 1.16
C ALA A 29 6.60 2.76 1.06
N LEU A 30 6.54 1.80 1.98
CA LEU A 30 5.46 0.83 2.08
C LEU A 30 4.10 1.48 2.38
N ALA A 31 4.05 2.38 3.35
CA ALA A 31 2.83 3.10 3.71
C ALA A 31 2.31 3.96 2.55
N TYR A 32 3.20 4.74 1.92
CA TYR A 32 2.85 5.58 0.77
C TYR A 32 2.28 4.73 -0.37
N ARG A 33 2.95 3.63 -0.68
CA ARG A 33 2.51 2.66 -1.68
C ARG A 33 1.16 2.04 -1.35
N ALA A 34 0.94 1.61 -0.10
CA ALA A 34 -0.32 1.01 0.34
C ALA A 34 -1.50 1.97 0.15
N VAL A 35 -1.34 3.23 0.56
CA VAL A 35 -2.36 4.28 0.37
C VAL A 35 -2.64 4.48 -1.13
N PHE A 36 -1.61 4.58 -1.96
CA PHE A 36 -1.78 4.77 -3.40
C PHE A 36 -2.38 3.55 -4.13
N SER A 37 -2.22 2.32 -3.63
CA SER A 37 -2.93 1.14 -4.19
C SER A 37 -4.37 0.98 -3.73
N LEU A 38 -4.79 1.68 -2.68
CA LEU A 38 -6.07 1.40 -2.05
C LEU A 38 -7.23 1.69 -3.01
N ALA A 39 -7.22 2.85 -3.67
CA ALA A 39 -8.24 3.20 -4.67
C ALA A 39 -8.28 2.21 -5.87
N PRO A 40 -7.15 1.86 -6.52
CA PRO A 40 -7.08 0.79 -7.52
C PRO A 40 -7.70 -0.54 -7.09
N LEU A 41 -7.39 -0.97 -5.88
CA LEU A 41 -7.81 -2.25 -5.34
C LEU A 41 -9.31 -2.25 -5.03
N LEU A 42 -9.81 -1.16 -4.46
CA LEU A 42 -11.23 -0.98 -4.18
C LEU A 42 -12.05 -0.94 -5.46
N LEU A 43 -11.58 -0.26 -6.51
CA LEU A 43 -12.25 -0.28 -7.80
C LEU A 43 -12.41 -1.70 -8.34
N ILE A 44 -11.34 -2.50 -8.33
CA ILE A 44 -11.41 -3.90 -8.77
C ILE A 44 -12.39 -4.69 -7.89
N ALA A 45 -12.35 -4.49 -6.57
CA ALA A 45 -13.28 -5.12 -5.63
C ALA A 45 -14.75 -4.75 -5.92
N THR A 46 -15.04 -3.46 -6.14
CA THR A 46 -16.38 -2.96 -6.50
C THR A 46 -16.86 -3.57 -7.82
N MET A 47 -15.98 -3.69 -8.82
CA MET A 47 -16.33 -4.33 -10.09
C MET A 47 -16.66 -5.81 -9.90
N VAL A 48 -15.83 -6.55 -9.15
CA VAL A 48 -16.05 -7.99 -8.90
C VAL A 48 -17.32 -8.21 -8.10
N LEU A 49 -17.54 -7.46 -7.01
CA LEU A 49 -18.76 -7.55 -6.21
C LEU A 49 -19.99 -7.09 -7.00
N GLY A 50 -19.86 -6.05 -7.82
CA GLY A 50 -20.92 -5.51 -8.65
C GLY A 50 -21.50 -6.52 -9.65
N ILE A 51 -20.73 -7.54 -10.05
CA ILE A 51 -21.22 -8.65 -10.88
C ILE A 51 -22.26 -9.50 -10.12
N PHE A 52 -22.13 -9.63 -8.80
CA PHE A 52 -23.00 -10.48 -7.98
C PHE A 52 -24.18 -9.71 -7.37
N VAL A 53 -23.94 -8.51 -6.84
CA VAL A 53 -24.95 -7.72 -6.09
C VAL A 53 -25.41 -6.45 -6.79
N GLY A 54 -24.84 -6.11 -7.94
CA GLY A 54 -25.07 -4.84 -8.63
C GLY A 54 -24.12 -3.74 -8.16
N GLN A 55 -23.82 -2.79 -9.05
CA GLN A 55 -22.74 -1.82 -8.86
C GLN A 55 -23.01 -0.83 -7.71
N ALA A 56 -24.26 -0.41 -7.55
CA ALA A 56 -24.68 0.49 -6.46
C ALA A 56 -24.57 -0.18 -5.09
N ALA A 57 -25.06 -1.41 -4.95
CA ALA A 57 -24.99 -2.17 -3.70
C ALA A 57 -23.54 -2.55 -3.32
N ALA A 58 -22.70 -2.82 -4.32
CA ALA A 58 -21.27 -3.06 -4.11
C ALA A 58 -20.53 -1.82 -3.59
N GLN A 59 -20.85 -0.62 -4.11
CA GLN A 59 -20.29 0.63 -3.58
C GLN A 59 -20.71 0.88 -2.14
N GLU A 60 -22.00 0.73 -1.84
CA GLU A 60 -22.54 0.94 -0.49
C GLU A 60 -21.88 0.01 0.54
N GLN A 61 -21.76 -1.30 0.25
CA GLN A 61 -21.08 -2.24 1.15
C GLN A 61 -19.61 -1.92 1.39
N ILE A 62 -18.89 -1.50 0.34
CA ILE A 62 -17.48 -1.12 0.47
C ILE A 62 -17.34 0.14 1.31
N ASN A 63 -18.17 1.16 1.07
CA ASN A 63 -18.13 2.40 1.84
C ASN A 63 -18.44 2.15 3.33
N SER A 64 -19.50 1.40 3.62
CA SER A 64 -19.79 1.01 5.02
C SER A 64 -18.64 0.23 5.65
N ALA A 65 -17.95 -0.63 4.91
CA ALA A 65 -16.78 -1.33 5.43
C ALA A 65 -15.60 -0.38 5.72
N LEU A 66 -15.39 0.63 4.88
CA LEU A 66 -14.34 1.64 5.07
C LEU A 66 -14.63 2.53 6.28
N GLU A 67 -15.86 2.97 6.47
CA GLU A 67 -16.28 3.77 7.64
C GLU A 67 -16.09 3.02 8.97
N ASN A 68 -16.19 1.69 8.97
CA ASN A 68 -15.96 0.88 10.16
C ASN A 68 -14.46 0.69 10.49
N VAL A 69 -13.56 0.90 9.53
CA VAL A 69 -12.12 0.61 9.66
C VAL A 69 -11.29 1.89 9.71
N LEU A 70 -11.72 2.93 9.00
CA LEU A 70 -11.03 4.21 8.85
C LEU A 70 -11.77 5.32 9.59
N THR A 71 -11.05 6.35 10.01
CA THR A 71 -11.65 7.61 10.43
C THR A 71 -12.38 8.24 9.24
N GLU A 72 -13.46 8.98 9.51
CA GLU A 72 -14.30 9.67 8.51
C GLU A 72 -13.50 10.43 7.44
N GLU A 73 -12.47 11.17 7.83
CA GLU A 73 -11.57 11.90 6.91
C GLU A 73 -10.83 10.96 5.94
N SER A 74 -10.33 9.83 6.45
CA SER A 74 -9.60 8.85 5.63
C SER A 74 -10.54 8.04 4.74
N ALA A 75 -11.76 7.77 5.19
CA ALA A 75 -12.79 7.11 4.39
C ALA A 75 -13.20 8.00 3.21
N SER A 76 -13.46 9.29 3.44
CA SER A 76 -13.88 10.23 2.39
C SER A 76 -12.81 10.37 1.29
N MET A 77 -11.52 10.46 1.65
CA MET A 77 -10.43 10.55 0.67
C MET A 77 -10.39 9.34 -0.27
N VAL A 78 -10.67 8.15 0.27
CA VAL A 78 -10.68 6.91 -0.49
C VAL A 78 -11.92 6.83 -1.38
N GLU A 79 -13.07 7.23 -0.85
CA GLU A 79 -14.34 7.28 -1.58
C GLU A 79 -14.25 8.24 -2.79
N ASP A 80 -13.76 9.46 -2.58
CA ASP A 80 -13.54 10.45 -3.65
C ASP A 80 -12.63 9.91 -4.75
N SER A 81 -11.58 9.18 -4.37
CA SER A 81 -10.65 8.57 -5.31
C SER A 81 -11.35 7.49 -6.15
N VAL A 82 -12.15 6.62 -5.52
CA VAL A 82 -12.91 5.57 -6.22
C VAL A 82 -13.96 6.19 -7.15
N GLN A 83 -14.70 7.19 -6.68
CA GLN A 83 -15.75 7.85 -7.43
C GLN A 83 -15.21 8.63 -8.64
N THR A 84 -14.04 9.26 -8.48
CA THR A 84 -13.30 9.92 -9.58
C THR A 84 -12.94 8.92 -10.68
N ILE A 85 -12.42 7.74 -10.33
CA ILE A 85 -12.05 6.75 -11.34
C ILE A 85 -13.30 6.15 -12.03
N PHE A 86 -14.36 5.95 -11.26
CA PHE A 86 -15.64 5.44 -11.76
C PHE A 86 -16.33 6.39 -12.74
N SER A 87 -16.39 7.68 -12.40
CA SER A 87 -16.99 8.71 -13.25
C SER A 87 -16.23 8.89 -14.57
N GLN A 88 -14.89 8.78 -14.56
CA GLN A 88 -14.06 8.88 -15.76
C GLN A 88 -14.18 7.67 -16.70
N THR A 89 -14.52 6.49 -16.18
CA THR A 89 -14.64 5.26 -16.97
C THR A 89 -16.04 5.05 -17.56
N GLY A 90 -17.04 5.85 -17.16
CA GLY A 90 -18.38 5.87 -17.75
C GLY A 90 -19.12 4.52 -17.75
N GLY A 91 -18.66 3.55 -16.95
CA GLY A 91 -19.18 2.17 -16.94
C GLY A 91 -18.81 1.30 -18.15
N ALA A 92 -18.20 1.86 -19.21
CA ALA A 92 -17.84 1.12 -20.42
C ALA A 92 -16.35 0.75 -20.42
N ILE A 93 -16.05 -0.55 -20.34
CA ILE A 93 -14.67 -1.05 -20.38
C ILE A 93 -14.11 -0.88 -21.80
N THR A 94 -13.41 0.23 -22.01
CA THR A 94 -12.65 0.48 -23.24
C THR A 94 -11.29 -0.22 -23.17
N PHE A 95 -10.67 -0.52 -24.31
CA PHE A 95 -9.33 -1.13 -24.37
C PHE A 95 -8.29 -0.34 -23.53
N THR A 96 -8.41 0.99 -23.49
CA THR A 96 -7.61 1.89 -22.64
C THR A 96 -7.81 1.66 -21.14
N SER A 97 -9.06 1.38 -20.71
CA SER A 97 -9.38 1.06 -19.31
C SER A 97 -8.72 -0.25 -18.89
N LEU A 98 -8.68 -1.24 -19.79
CA LEU A 98 -8.04 -2.53 -19.54
C LEU A 98 -6.52 -2.41 -19.35
N ILE A 99 -5.87 -1.55 -20.15
CA ILE A 99 -4.44 -1.23 -20.01
C ILE A 99 -4.18 -0.49 -18.70
N GLY A 100 -5.01 0.49 -18.36
CA GLY A 100 -4.93 1.22 -17.09
C GLY A 100 -5.07 0.29 -15.89
N LEU A 101 -6.03 -0.63 -15.93
CA LEU A 101 -6.27 -1.63 -14.89
C LEU A 101 -5.07 -2.60 -14.76
N ALA A 102 -4.48 -3.01 -15.87
CA ALA A 102 -3.27 -3.83 -15.88
C ALA A 102 -2.06 -3.09 -15.26
N PHE A 103 -1.88 -1.81 -15.57
CA PHE A 103 -0.86 -0.97 -14.96
C PHE A 103 -1.09 -0.77 -13.45
N LEU A 104 -2.35 -0.56 -13.04
CA LEU A 104 -2.74 -0.48 -11.64
C LEU A 104 -2.45 -1.79 -10.90
N ALA A 105 -2.84 -2.93 -11.47
CA ALA A 105 -2.59 -4.25 -10.91
C ALA A 105 -1.08 -4.54 -10.80
N TYR A 106 -0.30 -4.10 -11.78
CA TYR A 106 1.16 -4.17 -11.74
C TYR A 106 1.74 -3.30 -10.61
N GLY A 107 1.23 -2.07 -10.45
CA GLY A 107 1.55 -1.18 -9.34
C GLY A 107 1.27 -1.83 -7.98
N ALA A 108 0.07 -2.38 -7.79
CA ALA A 108 -0.32 -3.09 -6.58
C ALA A 108 0.60 -4.30 -6.28
N SER A 109 0.97 -5.07 -7.30
CA SER A 109 1.89 -6.21 -7.16
C SER A 109 3.30 -5.78 -6.74
N ALA A 110 3.77 -4.62 -7.21
CA ALA A 110 5.05 -4.05 -6.82
C ALA A 110 5.08 -3.68 -5.32
N LEU A 111 3.93 -3.43 -4.70
CA LEU A 111 3.85 -3.12 -3.27
C LEU A 111 4.09 -4.34 -2.41
N PHE A 112 3.48 -5.48 -2.75
CA PHE A 112 3.76 -6.74 -2.06
C PHE A 112 5.24 -7.13 -2.16
N LYS A 113 5.91 -6.76 -3.26
CA LYS A 113 7.35 -6.94 -3.40
C LYS A 113 8.13 -6.04 -2.43
N GLU A 114 7.78 -4.76 -2.33
CA GLU A 114 8.41 -3.87 -1.37
C GLU A 114 8.10 -4.24 0.09
N LEU A 115 6.87 -4.67 0.39
CA LEU A 115 6.49 -5.19 1.71
C LEU A 115 7.41 -6.33 2.12
N LYS A 116 7.62 -7.32 1.24
CA LYS A 116 8.51 -8.46 1.51
C LYS A 116 9.96 -8.03 1.73
N ILE A 117 10.43 -7.03 0.98
CA ILE A 117 11.78 -6.48 1.15
C ILE A 117 11.89 -5.74 2.49
N ALA A 118 10.90 -4.92 2.85
CA ALA A 118 10.86 -4.22 4.13
C ALA A 118 10.80 -5.21 5.30
N LEU A 119 9.99 -6.27 5.18
CA LEU A 119 9.90 -7.37 6.14
C LEU A 119 11.26 -8.07 6.32
N HIS A 120 11.87 -8.50 5.23
CA HIS A 120 13.21 -9.11 5.28
C HIS A 120 14.24 -8.18 5.93
N SER A 121 14.18 -6.88 5.65
CA SER A 121 15.07 -5.88 6.24
C SER A 121 14.87 -5.74 7.75
N VAL A 122 13.63 -5.75 8.25
CA VAL A 122 13.33 -5.63 9.69
C VAL A 122 13.76 -6.89 10.45
N TRP A 123 13.56 -8.07 9.85
CA TRP A 123 13.91 -9.35 10.46
C TRP A 123 15.35 -9.82 10.19
N GLY A 124 16.17 -9.04 9.48
CA GLY A 124 17.56 -9.38 9.16
C GLY A 124 17.70 -10.62 8.26
N LEU A 125 16.67 -10.96 7.48
CA LEU A 125 16.68 -12.09 6.57
C LEU A 125 17.49 -11.76 5.31
N PRO A 126 18.18 -12.75 4.69
CA PRO A 126 18.95 -12.51 3.48
C PRO A 126 18.09 -11.87 2.39
N PRO A 127 18.63 -10.89 1.63
CA PRO A 127 17.86 -10.19 0.62
C PRO A 127 17.30 -11.18 -0.39
N ILE A 128 16.01 -11.03 -0.71
CA ILE A 128 15.35 -11.88 -1.71
C ILE A 128 16.13 -11.71 -3.02
N PRO A 129 16.74 -12.77 -3.58
CA PRO A 129 17.59 -12.64 -4.75
C PRO A 129 16.79 -11.97 -5.86
N LYS A 130 17.32 -10.87 -6.40
CA LYS A 130 16.79 -10.28 -7.63
C LYS A 130 16.94 -11.37 -8.68
N LYS A 131 15.83 -11.97 -9.12
CA LYS A 131 15.81 -12.81 -10.33
C LYS A 131 16.21 -11.89 -11.48
N GLY A 132 17.51 -11.82 -11.74
CA GLY A 132 18.07 -11.20 -12.92
C GLY A 132 17.51 -11.95 -14.11
N LEU A 133 16.81 -11.24 -14.98
CA LEU A 133 16.77 -11.66 -16.37
C LEU A 133 18.22 -11.47 -16.86
N MET A 134 18.82 -12.57 -17.28
CA MET A 134 20.11 -12.59 -17.97
C MET A 134 20.06 -11.72 -19.22
#